data_AF-A0A497IJA9-F1
#
_entry.id   AF-A0A497IJA9-F1
#
_cell.length_a   1.000
_cell.length_b   1.000
_cell.length_c   1.000
_cell.angle_alpha   90.00
_cell.angle_beta   90.00
_cell.angle_gamma   90.00
#
_symmetry.space_group_name_H-M   'P 1'
#
loop_
_entity.id
_entity.type
_entity.pdbx_description
1 polymer ?
#
loop_
_entity_poly.entity_id
_entity_poly.type
_entity_poly.pdbx_seq_one_letter_code
_entity_poly.pdbx_strand_id
1 'polypeptide(L)'
;YELIKKWQSLTDKEVRDNYEGIDRTTELINSILGKTIGKGIMPAYPFFILSAVFTYEASAMPLDQEITSQGYCYQAFIYFYLIKMGVRNDEIDTYINFLTELAFYFYREKKYELSSDDFTKFMKLYLEKYNLPIKQEILLKNVRLIISVDSFNNYSFRYPYLYYFFTAKYLAEHDGDNEVTEGIEKIMNNLHVDENAYIAVFVAHHSKNVKILEKVKHNASCLFDKCKSATLTKDEVKFFDEQADIIVEAILPPNNATPERERMERLKMEDDLEQSQKDVEQSEDNEEEPFERDLRRAIKTVEVMGCIIKNRAGSLERTKLEEIFEEAINVHLRVLSYFFEIIKNEDEQKALVGSISEILKKITEKSDERKRKPSDEELRKIARVIFWNLNFFVVYGVIHKIVHSVGSDKLIEISKKVCDEINTPAAFIVKHGILMWYDKNIQVNEVAQSINKKEFSEIARRAIKFMVVDYSYLHQINYQDKQRLENKLGIPSRKLLTRGYKES
;
A
#
# COMPACT_ATOMS: atom_id res chain seq x y z
N TYR A 1 -12.64 -2.48 11.18
CA TYR A 1 -12.08 -3.28 12.29
C TYR A 1 -13.15 -4.02 13.11
N GLU A 2 -14.06 -3.34 13.82
CA GLU A 2 -15.06 -4.00 14.69
C GLU A 2 -15.89 -5.10 14.02
N LEU A 3 -16.33 -4.85 12.78
CA LEU A 3 -17.07 -5.86 12.00
C LEU A 3 -16.24 -7.12 11.73
N ILE A 4 -14.95 -6.95 11.43
CA ILE A 4 -14.00 -8.03 11.16
C ILE A 4 -13.72 -8.83 12.43
N LYS A 5 -13.50 -8.12 13.54
CA LYS A 5 -13.31 -8.76 14.85
C LYS A 5 -14.51 -9.62 15.22
N LYS A 6 -15.73 -9.08 15.05
CA LYS A 6 -16.98 -9.82 15.28
C LYS A 6 -17.09 -11.05 14.37
N TRP A 7 -16.75 -10.91 13.10
CA TRP A 7 -16.74 -12.02 12.13
C TRP A 7 -15.78 -13.14 12.56
N GLN A 8 -14.54 -12.79 12.91
CA GLN A 8 -13.52 -13.75 13.35
C GLN A 8 -13.86 -14.42 14.69
N SER A 9 -14.75 -13.82 15.49
CA SER A 9 -15.26 -14.39 16.74
C SER A 9 -16.59 -15.14 16.59
N LEU A 10 -17.08 -15.39 15.37
CA LEU A 10 -18.32 -16.16 15.14
C LEU A 10 -18.11 -17.65 15.44
N THR A 11 -17.93 -17.98 16.72
CA THR A 11 -17.82 -19.36 17.21
C THR A 11 -18.50 -19.45 18.58
N ASP A 12 -19.04 -20.62 18.93
CA ASP A 12 -19.62 -20.87 20.26
C ASP A 12 -18.56 -20.90 21.39
N LYS A 13 -17.27 -20.68 21.07
CA LYS A 13 -16.15 -20.64 22.02
C LYS A 13 -15.62 -19.21 22.13
N GLU A 14 -15.22 -18.81 23.34
CA GLU A 14 -14.41 -17.60 23.53
C GLU A 14 -13.05 -17.78 22.86
N VAL A 15 -12.89 -17.25 21.64
CA VAL A 15 -11.57 -17.08 21.03
C VAL A 15 -11.02 -15.75 21.49
N ARG A 16 -10.15 -15.76 22.51
CA ARG A 16 -9.34 -14.59 22.86
C ARG A 16 -8.14 -14.51 21.93
N ASP A 17 -7.75 -13.29 21.58
CA ASP A 17 -6.43 -12.97 21.01
C ASP A 17 -6.13 -13.54 19.60
N ASN A 18 -7.14 -13.69 18.73
CA ASN A 18 -6.95 -14.05 17.30
C ASN A 18 -6.53 -12.85 16.43
N TYR A 19 -5.39 -12.21 16.74
CA TYR A 19 -4.90 -11.08 15.95
C TYR A 19 -4.48 -11.48 14.53
N GLU A 20 -3.97 -12.71 14.35
CA GLU A 20 -3.59 -13.23 13.04
C GLU A 20 -4.78 -13.27 12.08
N GLY A 21 -5.90 -13.87 12.49
CA GLY A 21 -7.12 -13.90 11.69
C GLY A 21 -7.70 -12.52 11.43
N ILE A 22 -7.63 -11.62 12.41
CA ILE A 22 -8.07 -10.23 12.27
C ILE A 22 -7.22 -9.49 11.23
N ASP A 23 -5.91 -9.59 11.31
CA ASP A 23 -4.99 -8.91 10.38
C ASP A 23 -5.14 -9.45 8.97
N ARG A 24 -5.16 -10.78 8.81
CA ARG A 24 -5.35 -11.43 7.50
C ARG A 24 -6.68 -11.03 6.85
N THR A 25 -7.76 -10.98 7.62
CA THR A 25 -9.08 -10.58 7.10
C THR A 25 -9.12 -9.08 6.78
N THR A 26 -8.46 -8.26 7.60
CA THR A 26 -8.34 -6.81 7.37
C THR A 26 -7.59 -6.51 6.09
N GLU A 27 -6.48 -7.19 5.84
CA GLU A 27 -5.71 -7.07 4.61
C GLU A 27 -6.50 -7.51 3.37
N LEU A 28 -7.20 -8.65 3.47
CA LEU A 28 -8.08 -9.13 2.40
C LEU A 28 -9.13 -8.08 2.04
N ILE A 29 -9.83 -7.54 3.03
CA ILE A 29 -10.87 -6.53 2.82
C ILE A 29 -10.27 -5.24 2.24
N ASN A 30 -9.16 -4.77 2.80
CA ASN A 30 -8.48 -3.57 2.30
C ASN A 30 -8.03 -3.76 0.85
N SER A 31 -7.54 -4.95 0.47
CA SER A 31 -7.21 -5.29 -0.91
C SER A 31 -8.44 -5.23 -1.81
N ILE A 32 -9.55 -5.88 -1.45
CA ILE A 32 -10.78 -5.89 -2.25
C ILE A 32 -11.41 -4.50 -2.36
N LEU A 33 -11.39 -3.69 -1.29
CA LEU A 33 -11.88 -2.31 -1.35
C LEU A 33 -10.98 -1.38 -2.17
N GLY A 34 -9.77 -1.84 -2.52
CA GLY A 34 -8.75 -1.02 -3.14
C GLY A 34 -8.14 0.02 -2.21
N LYS A 35 -8.03 -0.28 -0.92
CA LYS A 35 -7.26 0.53 0.04
C LYS A 35 -5.77 0.15 0.07
N THR A 36 -5.34 -0.84 -0.70
CA THR A 36 -3.92 -1.21 -0.84
C THR A 36 -3.15 -0.23 -1.73
N ILE A 37 -3.83 0.35 -2.73
CA ILE A 37 -3.31 1.40 -3.59
C ILE A 37 -4.23 2.61 -3.42
N GLY A 38 -3.73 3.68 -2.79
CA GLY A 38 -4.48 4.92 -2.66
C GLY A 38 -5.68 4.81 -1.72
N LYS A 39 -6.76 5.56 -2.00
CA LYS A 39 -7.87 5.77 -1.04
C LYS A 39 -8.97 4.71 -1.06
N GLY A 40 -9.01 3.82 -2.05
CA GLY A 40 -10.17 2.95 -2.29
C GLY A 40 -10.76 3.12 -3.68
N ILE A 41 -11.21 2.02 -4.28
CA ILE A 41 -12.05 2.02 -5.50
C ILE A 41 -13.49 1.58 -5.22
N MET A 42 -13.75 1.18 -3.97
CA MET A 42 -15.05 0.79 -3.46
C MET A 42 -15.28 1.41 -2.07
N PRO A 43 -16.52 1.81 -1.75
CA PRO A 43 -16.83 2.33 -0.42
C PRO A 43 -16.80 1.20 0.62
N ALA A 44 -16.34 1.50 1.83
CA ALA A 44 -16.27 0.57 2.95
C ALA A 44 -17.63 0.35 3.64
N TYR A 45 -18.71 0.19 2.86
CA TYR A 45 -20.03 -0.08 3.42
C TYR A 45 -20.14 -1.51 3.94
N PRO A 46 -20.98 -1.78 4.97
CA PRO A 46 -21.16 -3.13 5.51
C PRO A 46 -21.48 -4.18 4.44
N PHE A 47 -22.26 -3.82 3.42
CA PHE A 47 -22.55 -4.70 2.29
C PHE A 47 -21.29 -5.18 1.57
N PHE A 48 -20.36 -4.27 1.21
CA PHE A 48 -19.14 -4.63 0.49
C PHE A 48 -18.19 -5.45 1.36
N ILE A 49 -18.05 -5.06 2.64
CA ILE A 49 -17.18 -5.78 3.59
C ILE A 49 -17.69 -7.22 3.80
N LEU A 50 -18.97 -7.38 4.12
CA LEU A 50 -19.54 -8.72 4.36
C LEU A 50 -19.56 -9.57 3.09
N SER A 51 -19.87 -8.97 1.95
CA SER A 51 -19.87 -9.70 0.67
C SER A 51 -18.46 -10.14 0.28
N ALA A 52 -17.44 -9.32 0.51
CA ALA A 52 -16.04 -9.67 0.26
C ALA A 52 -15.61 -10.88 1.10
N VAL A 53 -15.89 -10.84 2.41
CA VAL A 53 -15.58 -11.93 3.33
C VAL A 53 -16.34 -13.20 2.97
N PHE A 54 -17.65 -13.09 2.76
CA PHE A 54 -18.49 -14.24 2.39
C PHE A 54 -18.06 -14.86 1.06
N THR A 55 -17.76 -14.05 0.04
CA THR A 55 -17.36 -14.54 -1.28
C THR A 55 -16.02 -15.27 -1.21
N TYR A 56 -15.08 -14.77 -0.40
CA TYR A 56 -13.78 -15.40 -0.19
C TYR A 56 -13.87 -16.74 0.54
N GLU A 57 -14.72 -16.84 1.57
CA GLU A 57 -14.85 -18.06 2.38
C GLU A 57 -15.76 -19.11 1.73
N ALA A 58 -16.90 -18.70 1.16
CA ALA A 58 -17.95 -19.62 0.74
C ALA A 58 -17.63 -20.39 -0.55
N SER A 59 -16.68 -19.92 -1.38
CA SER A 59 -16.29 -20.54 -2.66
C SER A 59 -17.47 -21.13 -3.46
N ALA A 60 -18.62 -20.44 -3.46
CA ALA A 60 -19.92 -21.04 -3.78
C ALA A 60 -20.46 -20.69 -5.18
N MET A 61 -19.77 -19.85 -5.96
CA MET A 61 -20.24 -19.49 -7.31
C MET A 61 -19.32 -20.11 -8.38
N PRO A 62 -19.86 -20.81 -9.39
CA PRO A 62 -19.09 -21.23 -10.55
C PRO A 62 -18.87 -20.00 -11.43
N LEU A 63 -17.89 -19.16 -11.07
CA LEU A 63 -17.39 -18.07 -11.92
C LEU A 63 -16.12 -18.53 -12.65
N ASP A 64 -15.64 -17.67 -13.55
CA ASP A 64 -14.44 -17.91 -14.35
C ASP A 64 -13.26 -18.34 -13.46
N GLN A 65 -12.72 -19.53 -13.71
CA GLN A 65 -11.63 -20.10 -12.92
C GLN A 65 -10.26 -19.55 -13.34
N GLU A 66 -10.20 -18.71 -14.37
CA GLU A 66 -8.95 -18.20 -14.93
C GLU A 66 -8.43 -16.93 -14.24
N ILE A 67 -9.23 -16.27 -13.40
CA ILE A 67 -8.88 -15.01 -12.74
C ILE A 67 -8.35 -15.21 -11.31
N THR A 68 -7.67 -14.20 -10.77
CA THR A 68 -7.16 -14.23 -9.39
C THR A 68 -8.29 -14.20 -8.35
N SER A 69 -8.00 -14.62 -7.11
CA SER A 69 -8.97 -14.58 -6.01
C SER A 69 -9.56 -13.20 -5.75
N GLN A 70 -8.75 -12.13 -5.91
CA GLN A 70 -9.25 -10.77 -5.80
C GLN A 70 -10.11 -10.39 -7.01
N GLY A 71 -9.69 -10.72 -8.23
CA GLY A 71 -10.50 -10.58 -9.45
C GLY A 71 -11.87 -11.24 -9.33
N TYR A 72 -11.91 -12.45 -8.76
CA TYR A 72 -13.13 -13.22 -8.52
C TYR A 72 -14.13 -12.48 -7.62
N CYS A 73 -13.66 -11.77 -6.59
CA CYS A 73 -14.53 -10.97 -5.74
C CYS A 73 -15.22 -9.85 -6.52
N TYR A 74 -14.50 -9.14 -7.40
CA TYR A 74 -15.08 -8.11 -8.25
C TYR A 74 -16.07 -8.68 -9.27
N GLN A 75 -15.73 -9.80 -9.90
CA GLN A 75 -16.65 -10.50 -10.80
C GLN A 75 -17.93 -10.93 -10.08
N ALA A 76 -17.83 -11.44 -8.85
CA ALA A 76 -18.99 -11.83 -8.05
C ALA A 76 -19.92 -10.64 -7.78
N PHE A 77 -19.39 -9.45 -7.48
CA PHE A 77 -20.22 -8.24 -7.34
C PHE A 77 -20.95 -7.87 -8.64
N ILE A 78 -20.25 -7.94 -9.78
CA ILE A 78 -20.84 -7.64 -11.10
C ILE A 78 -21.96 -8.63 -11.41
N TYR A 79 -21.72 -9.94 -11.21
CA TYR A 79 -22.71 -10.99 -11.40
C TYR A 79 -23.92 -10.79 -10.48
N PHE A 80 -23.68 -10.49 -9.20
CA PHE A 80 -24.74 -10.19 -8.25
C PHE A 80 -25.61 -9.02 -8.72
N TYR A 81 -25.03 -7.94 -9.26
CA TYR A 81 -25.78 -6.81 -9.78
C TYR A 81 -26.67 -7.18 -10.97
N LEU A 82 -26.16 -7.97 -11.91
CA LEU A 82 -26.92 -8.41 -13.09
C LEU A 82 -28.07 -9.35 -12.69
N ILE A 83 -27.79 -10.37 -11.87
CA ILE A 83 -28.79 -11.32 -11.38
C ILE A 83 -29.88 -10.60 -10.58
N LYS A 84 -29.50 -9.64 -9.72
CA LYS A 84 -30.44 -8.83 -8.94
C LYS A 84 -31.38 -8.00 -9.83
N MET A 85 -30.95 -7.62 -11.04
CA MET A 85 -31.78 -6.94 -12.03
C MET A 85 -32.57 -7.90 -12.93
N GLY A 86 -32.49 -9.21 -12.69
CA GLY A 86 -33.26 -10.23 -13.40
C GLY A 86 -32.59 -10.75 -14.67
N VAL A 87 -31.29 -10.52 -14.85
CA VAL A 87 -30.52 -11.10 -15.95
C VAL A 87 -30.36 -12.60 -15.74
N ARG A 88 -30.67 -13.40 -16.76
CA ARG A 88 -30.52 -14.85 -16.71
C ARG A 88 -29.06 -15.24 -16.91
N ASN A 89 -28.62 -16.34 -16.29
CA ASN A 89 -27.22 -16.78 -16.37
C ASN A 89 -26.72 -16.99 -17.80
N ASP A 90 -27.60 -17.46 -18.71
CA ASP A 90 -27.29 -17.66 -20.14
C ASP A 90 -27.13 -16.35 -20.92
N GLU A 91 -27.53 -15.20 -20.35
CA GLU A 91 -27.44 -13.89 -21.00
C GLU A 91 -26.28 -13.03 -20.46
N ILE A 92 -25.65 -13.42 -19.34
CA ILE A 92 -24.64 -12.60 -18.65
C ILE A 92 -23.50 -12.18 -19.58
N ASP A 93 -23.06 -13.09 -20.44
CA ASP A 93 -21.97 -12.83 -21.40
C ASP A 93 -22.26 -11.61 -22.30
N THR A 94 -23.52 -11.46 -22.76
CA THR A 94 -23.95 -10.30 -23.55
C THR A 94 -23.74 -8.98 -22.80
N TYR A 95 -24.06 -8.96 -21.50
CA TYR A 95 -23.89 -7.78 -20.65
C TYR A 95 -22.41 -7.50 -20.36
N ILE A 96 -21.62 -8.54 -20.10
CA ILE A 96 -20.18 -8.42 -19.87
C ILE A 96 -19.48 -7.85 -21.10
N ASN A 97 -19.77 -8.36 -22.31
CA ASN A 97 -19.22 -7.83 -23.55
C ASN A 97 -19.59 -6.35 -23.77
N PHE A 98 -20.86 -6.01 -23.57
CA PHE A 98 -21.34 -4.62 -23.68
C PHE A 98 -20.59 -3.68 -22.73
N LEU A 99 -20.47 -4.06 -21.45
CA LEU A 99 -19.80 -3.24 -20.43
C LEU A 99 -18.30 -3.12 -20.68
N THR A 100 -17.67 -4.17 -21.22
CA THR A 100 -16.25 -4.19 -21.60
C THR A 100 -15.95 -3.20 -22.73
N GLU A 101 -16.73 -3.26 -23.81
CA GLU A 101 -16.62 -2.34 -24.94
C GLU A 101 -16.96 -0.90 -24.54
N LEU A 102 -17.97 -0.70 -23.69
CA LEU A 102 -18.31 0.62 -23.17
C LEU A 102 -17.15 1.20 -22.34
N ALA A 103 -16.58 0.44 -21.41
CA ALA A 103 -15.48 0.91 -20.57
C ALA A 103 -14.27 1.33 -21.41
N PHE A 104 -13.89 0.54 -22.42
CA PHE A 104 -12.80 0.92 -23.31
C PHE A 104 -13.11 2.19 -24.14
N TYR A 105 -14.38 2.40 -24.52
CA TYR A 105 -14.80 3.66 -25.14
C TYR A 105 -14.59 4.87 -24.22
N PHE A 106 -14.97 4.79 -22.93
CA PHE A 106 -14.67 5.84 -21.93
C PHE A 106 -13.16 6.13 -21.86
N TYR A 107 -12.34 5.07 -21.79
CA TYR A 107 -10.88 5.18 -21.73
C TYR A 107 -10.30 5.86 -22.97
N ARG A 108 -10.70 5.43 -24.17
CA ARG A 108 -10.19 5.98 -25.44
C ARG A 108 -10.56 7.45 -25.62
N GLU A 109 -11.80 7.82 -25.30
CA GLU A 109 -12.27 9.20 -25.37
C GLU A 109 -11.75 10.08 -24.22
N LYS A 110 -11.08 9.48 -23.22
CA LYS A 110 -10.58 10.14 -22.00
C LYS A 110 -11.68 10.90 -21.26
N LYS A 111 -12.84 10.27 -21.12
CA LYS A 111 -14.02 10.83 -20.44
C LYS A 111 -14.38 9.97 -19.24
N TYR A 112 -14.89 10.62 -18.18
CA TYR A 112 -15.51 9.93 -17.03
C TYR A 112 -17.04 9.86 -17.12
N GLU A 113 -17.62 10.69 -18.00
CA GLU A 113 -19.05 10.71 -18.31
C GLU A 113 -19.26 10.87 -19.81
N LEU A 114 -20.30 10.23 -20.34
CA LEU A 114 -20.72 10.38 -21.73
C LEU A 114 -22.05 11.12 -21.77
N SER A 115 -22.10 12.16 -22.59
CA SER A 115 -23.36 12.79 -22.96
C SER A 115 -24.29 11.80 -23.67
N SER A 116 -25.59 12.10 -23.72
CA SER A 116 -26.55 11.30 -24.49
C SER A 116 -26.13 11.12 -25.96
N ASP A 117 -25.52 12.15 -26.57
CA ASP A 117 -25.04 12.09 -27.94
C ASP A 117 -23.84 11.15 -28.08
N ASP A 118 -22.88 11.23 -27.16
CA ASP A 118 -21.71 10.35 -27.16
C ASP A 118 -22.08 8.89 -26.88
N PHE A 119 -23.03 8.66 -25.97
CA PHE A 119 -23.57 7.33 -25.73
C PHE A 119 -24.29 6.78 -26.97
N THR A 120 -25.03 7.63 -27.70
CA THR A 120 -25.68 7.23 -28.95
C THR A 120 -24.65 6.89 -30.04
N LYS A 121 -23.56 7.66 -30.15
CA LYS A 121 -22.44 7.33 -31.05
C LYS A 121 -21.81 5.98 -30.69
N PHE A 122 -21.54 5.75 -29.40
CA PHE A 122 -21.03 4.47 -28.93
C PHE A 122 -21.98 3.31 -29.28
N MET A 123 -23.27 3.44 -29.00
CA MET A 123 -24.26 2.40 -29.32
C MET A 123 -24.29 2.05 -30.81
N LYS A 124 -24.16 3.05 -31.69
CA LYS A 124 -24.08 2.82 -33.12
C LYS A 124 -22.84 1.99 -33.49
N LEU A 125 -21.67 2.38 -32.99
CA LEU A 125 -20.41 1.63 -33.21
C LEU A 125 -20.49 0.20 -32.66
N TYR A 126 -21.07 0.03 -31.48
CA TYR A 126 -21.24 -1.28 -30.85
C TYR A 126 -22.13 -2.19 -31.70
N LEU A 127 -23.28 -1.68 -32.19
CA LEU A 127 -24.23 -2.44 -32.99
C LEU A 127 -23.73 -2.73 -34.42
N GLU A 128 -22.78 -1.94 -34.94
CA GLU A 128 -22.07 -2.24 -36.18
C GLU A 128 -21.08 -3.41 -36.02
N LYS A 129 -20.49 -3.57 -34.83
CA LYS A 129 -19.48 -4.60 -34.52
C LYS A 129 -20.08 -5.88 -33.95
N TYR A 130 -21.12 -5.79 -33.12
CA TYR A 130 -21.68 -6.90 -32.36
C TYR A 130 -23.20 -7.04 -32.51
N ASN A 131 -23.67 -8.29 -32.45
CA ASN A 131 -25.09 -8.59 -32.34
C ASN A 131 -25.56 -8.39 -30.88
N LEU A 132 -26.58 -7.56 -30.67
CA LEU A 132 -27.23 -7.37 -29.36
C LEU A 132 -28.60 -8.07 -29.35
N PRO A 133 -28.73 -9.27 -28.74
CA PRO A 133 -29.97 -10.05 -28.77
C PRO A 133 -31.08 -9.52 -27.85
N ILE A 134 -30.94 -8.31 -27.30
CA ILE A 134 -31.86 -7.67 -26.37
C ILE A 134 -32.14 -6.23 -26.77
N LYS A 135 -33.33 -5.73 -26.43
CA LYS A 135 -33.68 -4.33 -26.66
C LYS A 135 -32.81 -3.42 -25.79
N GLN A 136 -32.35 -2.29 -26.36
CA GLN A 136 -31.52 -1.31 -25.65
C GLN A 136 -32.15 -0.81 -24.34
N GLU A 137 -33.47 -0.62 -24.29
CA GLU A 137 -34.18 -0.24 -23.06
C GLU A 137 -34.04 -1.28 -21.94
N ILE A 138 -34.08 -2.57 -22.29
CA ILE A 138 -33.91 -3.68 -21.34
C ILE A 138 -32.45 -3.77 -20.90
N LEU A 139 -31.51 -3.63 -21.83
CA LEU A 139 -30.08 -3.56 -21.53
C LEU A 139 -29.81 -2.46 -20.49
N LEU A 140 -30.24 -1.23 -20.77
CA LEU A 140 -30.04 -0.07 -19.90
C LEU A 140 -30.71 -0.25 -18.54
N LYS A 141 -31.91 -0.85 -18.48
CA LYS A 141 -32.58 -1.18 -17.22
C LYS A 141 -31.76 -2.17 -16.39
N ASN A 142 -31.21 -3.19 -17.02
CA ASN A 142 -30.53 -4.30 -16.33
C ASN A 142 -29.12 -3.91 -15.85
N VAL A 143 -28.48 -2.92 -16.47
CA VAL A 143 -27.17 -2.40 -16.02
C VAL A 143 -27.25 -1.21 -15.05
N ARG A 144 -28.44 -0.81 -14.56
CA ARG A 144 -28.59 0.39 -13.70
C ARG A 144 -27.80 0.38 -12.38
N LEU A 145 -27.44 -0.81 -11.88
CA LEU A 145 -26.58 -0.95 -10.70
C LEU A 145 -25.09 -0.82 -11.03
N ILE A 146 -24.73 -0.84 -12.31
CA ILE A 146 -23.36 -0.74 -12.82
C ILE A 146 -23.13 0.62 -13.48
N ILE A 147 -24.08 1.10 -14.28
CA ILE A 147 -24.07 2.40 -14.96
C ILE A 147 -25.07 3.34 -14.28
N SER A 148 -24.61 4.53 -13.91
CA SER A 148 -25.43 5.65 -13.47
C SER A 148 -25.83 6.53 -14.64
N VAL A 149 -27.03 7.10 -14.54
CA VAL A 149 -27.50 8.19 -15.40
C VAL A 149 -27.89 9.34 -14.48
N ASP A 150 -27.30 10.52 -14.71
CA ASP A 150 -27.57 11.71 -13.90
C ASP A 150 -28.87 12.44 -14.35
N SER A 151 -29.18 13.57 -13.72
CA SER A 151 -30.35 14.39 -14.08
C SER A 151 -30.24 15.09 -15.43
N PHE A 152 -29.07 15.08 -16.05
CA PHE A 152 -28.77 15.67 -17.36
C PHE A 152 -28.65 14.61 -18.47
N ASN A 153 -28.99 13.35 -18.17
CA ASN A 153 -28.85 12.20 -19.06
C ASN A 153 -27.39 11.88 -19.47
N ASN A 154 -26.42 12.20 -18.62
CA ASN A 154 -25.05 11.73 -18.79
C ASN A 154 -24.88 10.34 -18.17
N TYR A 155 -24.12 9.49 -18.85
CA TYR A 155 -23.85 8.11 -18.48
C TYR A 155 -22.46 8.00 -17.85
N SER A 156 -22.34 7.28 -16.74
CA SER A 156 -21.06 7.02 -16.07
C SER A 156 -21.08 5.67 -15.36
N PHE A 157 -19.92 5.11 -15.05
CA PHE A 157 -19.86 3.94 -14.16
C PHE A 157 -20.16 4.35 -12.72
N ARG A 158 -21.03 3.60 -12.05
CA ARG A 158 -21.50 3.90 -10.69
C ARG A 158 -20.36 3.89 -9.66
N TYR A 159 -19.36 3.04 -9.87
CA TYR A 159 -18.19 2.93 -9.01
C TYR A 159 -16.91 2.85 -9.86
N PRO A 160 -15.79 3.44 -9.42
CA PRO A 160 -14.53 3.43 -10.17
C PRO A 160 -14.06 2.01 -10.53
N TYR A 161 -14.17 1.06 -9.61
CA TYR A 161 -13.72 -0.31 -9.86
C TYR A 161 -14.42 -0.98 -11.06
N LEU A 162 -15.68 -0.64 -11.34
CA LEU A 162 -16.43 -1.22 -12.46
C LEU A 162 -15.80 -0.78 -13.78
N TYR A 163 -15.52 0.52 -13.91
CA TYR A 163 -14.80 1.06 -15.05
C TYR A 163 -13.41 0.43 -15.18
N TYR A 164 -12.62 0.41 -14.09
CA TYR A 164 -11.25 -0.13 -14.14
C TYR A 164 -11.21 -1.62 -14.49
N PHE A 165 -12.13 -2.42 -13.94
CA PHE A 165 -12.26 -3.85 -14.20
C PHE A 165 -12.56 -4.11 -15.68
N PHE A 166 -13.56 -3.43 -16.24
CA PHE A 166 -13.98 -3.65 -17.63
C PHE A 166 -12.96 -3.08 -18.63
N THR A 167 -12.34 -1.94 -18.35
CA THR A 167 -11.23 -1.42 -19.17
C THR A 167 -10.07 -2.40 -19.19
N ALA A 168 -9.68 -2.92 -18.04
CA ALA A 168 -8.61 -3.90 -17.94
C ALA A 168 -8.93 -5.22 -18.65
N LYS A 169 -10.19 -5.69 -18.58
CA LYS A 169 -10.65 -6.86 -19.34
C LYS A 169 -10.46 -6.66 -20.83
N TYR A 170 -10.87 -5.50 -21.38
CA TYR A 170 -10.67 -5.19 -22.80
C TYR A 170 -9.18 -5.23 -23.17
N LEU A 171 -8.33 -4.55 -22.39
CA LEU A 171 -6.89 -4.48 -22.64
C LEU A 171 -6.22 -5.88 -22.59
N ALA A 172 -6.68 -6.74 -21.69
CA ALA A 172 -6.15 -8.10 -21.55
C ALA A 172 -6.55 -9.02 -22.73
N GLU A 173 -7.75 -8.84 -23.29
CA GLU A 173 -8.27 -9.66 -24.40
C GLU A 173 -7.72 -9.23 -25.77
N HIS A 174 -7.23 -8.00 -25.89
CA HIS A 174 -6.73 -7.40 -27.12
C HIS A 174 -5.23 -7.05 -27.05
N ASP A 175 -4.46 -7.74 -26.19
CA ASP A 175 -3.04 -7.45 -25.95
C ASP A 175 -2.09 -7.70 -27.15
N GLY A 176 -2.62 -8.27 -28.24
CA GLY A 176 -1.94 -8.43 -29.52
C GLY A 176 -2.06 -7.21 -30.46
N ASP A 177 -2.98 -6.28 -30.18
CA ASP A 177 -3.17 -5.08 -31.00
C ASP A 177 -2.18 -3.98 -30.62
N ASN A 178 -1.59 -3.31 -31.62
CA ASN A 178 -0.57 -2.27 -31.39
C ASN A 178 -1.13 -1.09 -30.57
N GLU A 179 -2.34 -0.62 -30.90
CA GLU A 179 -3.00 0.49 -30.17
C GLU A 179 -3.21 0.15 -28.68
N VAL A 180 -3.64 -1.09 -28.40
CA VAL A 180 -3.85 -1.58 -27.03
C VAL A 180 -2.51 -1.73 -26.31
N THR A 181 -1.48 -2.22 -27.00
CA THR A 181 -0.13 -2.36 -26.47
C THR A 181 0.45 -1.02 -26.04
N GLU A 182 0.27 0.03 -26.84
CA GLU A 182 0.64 1.41 -26.50
C GLU A 182 -0.17 1.95 -25.31
N GLY A 183 -1.48 1.65 -25.27
CA GLY A 183 -2.34 1.98 -24.13
C GLY A 183 -1.85 1.37 -22.81
N ILE A 184 -1.47 0.08 -22.84
CA ILE A 184 -0.87 -0.61 -21.69
C ILE A 184 0.43 0.07 -21.27
N GLU A 185 1.32 0.42 -22.20
CA GLU A 185 2.57 1.11 -21.88
C GLU A 185 2.34 2.47 -21.24
N LYS A 186 1.36 3.22 -21.74
CA LYS A 186 0.96 4.49 -21.13
C LYS A 186 0.45 4.30 -19.70
N ILE A 187 -0.35 3.28 -19.43
CA ILE A 187 -0.81 2.93 -18.08
C ILE A 187 0.39 2.63 -17.17
N MET A 188 1.30 1.75 -17.62
CA MET A 188 2.49 1.35 -16.84
C MET A 188 3.45 2.52 -16.55
N ASN A 189 3.55 3.49 -17.45
CA ASN A 189 4.40 4.67 -17.23
C ASN A 189 3.79 5.71 -16.28
N ASN A 190 2.49 5.60 -15.98
CA ASN A 190 1.72 6.57 -15.20
C ASN A 190 1.04 5.94 -13.98
N LEU A 191 1.67 4.94 -13.34
CA LEU A 191 1.15 4.24 -12.16
C LEU A 191 1.01 5.15 -10.92
N HIS A 192 1.58 6.36 -10.92
CA HIS A 192 1.31 7.33 -9.86
C HIS A 192 -0.18 7.74 -9.78
N VAL A 193 -0.91 7.59 -10.89
CA VAL A 193 -2.36 7.80 -10.97
C VAL A 193 -3.10 6.53 -10.53
N ASP A 194 -4.01 6.66 -9.56
CA ASP A 194 -4.73 5.53 -8.96
C ASP A 194 -5.53 4.71 -10.00
N GLU A 195 -6.17 5.37 -10.97
CA GLU A 195 -6.84 4.69 -12.10
C GLU A 195 -5.89 3.75 -12.85
N ASN A 196 -4.72 4.25 -13.25
CA ASN A 196 -3.75 3.45 -14.00
C ASN A 196 -3.22 2.29 -13.17
N ALA A 197 -2.95 2.53 -11.88
CA ALA A 197 -2.48 1.50 -10.97
C ALA A 197 -3.50 0.36 -10.82
N TYR A 198 -4.78 0.67 -10.67
CA TYR A 198 -5.82 -0.37 -10.59
C TYR A 198 -6.08 -1.06 -11.91
N ILE A 199 -6.10 -0.33 -13.03
CA ILE A 199 -6.21 -0.96 -14.35
C ILE A 199 -5.05 -1.94 -14.53
N ALA A 200 -3.80 -1.58 -14.18
CA ALA A 200 -2.65 -2.49 -14.27
C ALA A 200 -2.83 -3.78 -13.43
N VAL A 201 -3.33 -3.65 -12.19
CA VAL A 201 -3.65 -4.82 -11.34
C VAL A 201 -4.73 -5.69 -11.98
N PHE A 202 -5.81 -5.08 -12.50
CA PHE A 202 -6.89 -5.83 -13.15
C PHE A 202 -6.46 -6.48 -14.45
N VAL A 203 -5.57 -5.87 -15.25
CA VAL A 203 -5.04 -6.48 -16.47
C VAL A 203 -4.28 -7.76 -16.08
N ALA A 204 -3.49 -7.72 -15.00
CA ALA A 204 -2.81 -8.90 -14.47
C ALA A 204 -3.76 -9.96 -13.87
N HIS A 205 -5.01 -9.59 -13.52
CA HIS A 205 -6.05 -10.52 -13.11
C HIS A 205 -6.70 -11.24 -14.29
N HIS A 206 -6.96 -10.50 -15.38
CA HIS A 206 -7.58 -11.04 -16.59
C HIS A 206 -6.60 -11.77 -17.51
N SER A 207 -5.30 -11.51 -17.37
CA SER A 207 -4.28 -12.11 -18.22
C SER A 207 -3.30 -12.98 -17.43
N LYS A 208 -3.16 -14.24 -17.88
CA LYS A 208 -2.05 -15.11 -17.45
C LYS A 208 -0.72 -14.71 -18.10
N ASN A 209 -0.73 -13.79 -19.08
CA ASN A 209 0.41 -13.40 -19.88
C ASN A 209 1.51 -12.72 -19.05
N VAL A 210 2.71 -13.31 -19.07
CA VAL A 210 3.89 -12.82 -18.36
C VAL A 210 4.39 -11.48 -18.93
N LYS A 211 4.03 -11.12 -20.17
CA LYS A 211 4.45 -9.86 -20.80
C LYS A 211 4.06 -8.62 -20.00
N ILE A 212 2.87 -8.59 -19.39
CA ILE A 212 2.40 -7.47 -18.57
C ILE A 212 3.26 -7.32 -17.32
N LEU A 213 3.60 -8.43 -16.68
CA LEU A 213 4.49 -8.46 -15.51
C LEU A 213 5.90 -7.96 -15.85
N GLU A 214 6.45 -8.37 -17.00
CA GLU A 214 7.75 -7.88 -17.47
C GLU A 214 7.72 -6.38 -17.79
N LYS A 215 6.60 -5.84 -18.30
CA LYS A 215 6.43 -4.39 -18.49
C LYS A 215 6.41 -3.62 -17.15
N VAL A 216 5.68 -4.12 -16.15
CA VAL A 216 5.67 -3.52 -14.80
C VAL A 216 7.08 -3.55 -14.19
N LYS A 217 7.77 -4.70 -14.28
CA LYS A 217 9.15 -4.87 -13.80
C LYS A 217 10.13 -3.95 -14.54
N HIS A 218 9.99 -3.81 -15.85
CA HIS A 218 10.83 -2.90 -16.63
C HIS A 218 10.61 -1.44 -16.20
N ASN A 219 9.35 -1.01 -16.05
CA ASN A 219 9.05 0.33 -15.55
C ASN A 219 9.68 0.56 -14.17
N ALA A 220 9.55 -0.41 -13.25
CA ALA A 220 10.17 -0.39 -11.93
C ALA A 220 11.69 -0.22 -12.01
N SER A 221 12.36 -0.95 -12.91
CA SER A 221 13.82 -0.87 -13.08
C SER A 221 14.31 0.52 -13.49
N CYS A 222 13.48 1.32 -14.17
CA CYS A 222 13.82 2.69 -14.58
C CYS A 222 13.66 3.74 -13.46
N LEU A 223 13.02 3.41 -12.33
CA LEU A 223 12.76 4.35 -11.25
C LEU A 223 13.97 4.49 -10.34
N PHE A 224 14.54 5.70 -10.25
CA PHE A 224 15.75 5.97 -9.47
C PHE A 224 16.93 5.08 -9.91
N ASP A 225 17.04 4.77 -11.20
CA ASP A 225 18.06 3.90 -11.81
C ASP A 225 19.51 4.38 -11.63
N LYS A 226 19.71 5.68 -11.39
CA LYS A 226 21.01 6.27 -11.06
C LYS A 226 21.48 5.94 -9.63
N CYS A 227 20.58 5.52 -8.76
CA CYS A 227 20.87 5.15 -7.39
C CYS A 227 21.08 3.63 -7.29
N LYS A 228 22.04 3.20 -6.49
CA LYS A 228 22.13 1.80 -6.05
C LYS A 228 21.11 1.56 -4.94
N SER A 229 20.71 0.30 -4.73
CA SER A 229 19.85 -0.06 -3.59
C SER A 229 20.57 0.19 -2.27
N ALA A 230 19.90 0.88 -1.34
CA ALA A 230 20.39 1.07 0.02
C ALA A 230 20.62 -0.26 0.73
N THR A 231 21.76 -0.36 1.42
CA THR A 231 22.18 -1.55 2.17
C THR A 231 21.99 -1.39 3.67
N LEU A 232 22.00 -0.13 4.17
CA LEU A 232 22.06 0.23 5.58
C LEU A 232 23.28 -0.34 6.31
N THR A 233 24.36 -0.57 5.57
CA THR A 233 25.66 -0.93 6.15
C THR A 233 26.28 0.28 6.84
N LYS A 234 27.11 0.01 7.86
CA LYS A 234 27.78 1.06 8.64
C LYS A 234 28.56 2.08 7.79
N ASP A 235 29.20 1.64 6.72
CA ASP A 235 29.98 2.52 5.84
C ASP A 235 29.07 3.43 4.99
N GLU A 236 27.93 2.92 4.52
CA GLU A 236 26.97 3.68 3.71
C GLU A 236 26.31 4.81 4.51
N VAL A 237 25.91 4.53 5.76
CA VAL A 237 25.10 5.42 6.60
C VAL A 237 25.88 6.04 7.76
N LYS A 238 27.21 6.14 7.64
CA LYS A 238 28.08 6.70 8.68
C LYS A 238 27.64 8.10 9.14
N PHE A 239 27.26 8.97 8.19
CA PHE A 239 26.74 10.32 8.47
C PHE A 239 25.50 10.31 9.40
N PHE A 240 24.72 9.23 9.34
CA PHE A 240 23.55 9.03 10.18
C PHE A 240 23.94 8.46 11.55
N ASP A 241 24.83 7.45 11.56
CA ASP A 241 25.30 6.80 12.79
C ASP A 241 26.03 7.78 13.73
N GLU A 242 26.69 8.81 13.19
CA GLU A 242 27.29 9.91 13.97
C GLU A 242 26.25 10.71 14.79
N GLN A 243 24.97 10.58 14.45
CA GLN A 243 23.84 11.27 15.09
C GLN A 243 22.98 10.31 15.91
N ALA A 244 23.42 9.06 16.10
CA ALA A 244 22.63 8.05 16.79
C ALA A 244 22.14 8.51 18.17
N ASP A 245 22.98 9.20 18.94
CA ASP A 245 22.65 9.64 20.31
C ASP A 245 21.42 10.57 20.41
N ILE A 246 21.05 11.25 19.32
CA ILE A 246 19.85 12.12 19.28
C ILE A 246 18.64 11.48 18.61
N ILE A 247 18.81 10.31 17.99
CA ILE A 247 17.69 9.54 17.46
C ILE A 247 16.91 8.94 18.63
N VAL A 248 15.60 8.83 18.47
CA VAL A 248 14.72 8.23 19.46
C VAL A 248 15.06 6.75 19.66
N GLU A 249 14.94 6.27 20.90
CA GLU A 249 15.07 4.85 21.24
C GLU A 249 13.68 4.18 21.26
N ALA A 250 13.63 2.92 20.81
CA ALA A 250 12.42 2.11 20.89
C ALA A 250 12.17 1.67 22.34
N ILE A 251 10.92 1.70 22.79
CA ILE A 251 10.54 1.38 24.17
C ILE A 251 9.39 0.37 24.15
N LEU A 252 9.53 -0.74 24.89
CA LEU A 252 8.48 -1.74 24.98
C LEU A 252 7.18 -1.16 25.58
N PRO A 253 6.00 -1.66 25.17
CA PRO A 253 4.73 -1.20 25.71
C PRO A 253 4.66 -1.35 27.24
N PRO A 254 4.18 -0.32 27.97
CA PRO A 254 3.99 -0.42 29.41
C PRO A 254 2.95 -1.48 29.76
N ASN A 255 2.94 -1.96 31.01
CA ASN A 255 2.06 -3.05 31.45
C ASN A 255 0.56 -2.75 31.30
N ASN A 256 0.15 -1.48 31.24
CA ASN A 256 -1.23 -1.04 31.06
C ASN A 256 -1.61 -0.79 29.59
N ALA A 257 -0.65 -0.88 28.66
CA ALA A 257 -0.96 -0.81 27.23
C ALA A 257 -1.52 -2.15 26.77
N THR A 258 -2.63 -2.10 26.03
CA THR A 258 -3.23 -3.28 25.39
C THR A 258 -3.23 -3.12 23.88
N PRO A 259 -3.03 -4.21 23.11
CA PRO A 259 -3.10 -4.16 21.65
C PRO A 259 -4.40 -3.57 21.11
N GLU A 260 -5.53 -3.84 21.76
CA GLU A 260 -6.83 -3.29 21.36
C GLU A 260 -6.85 -1.77 21.41
N ARG A 261 -6.31 -1.20 22.49
CA ARG A 261 -6.30 0.24 22.69
C ARG A 261 -5.43 0.93 21.66
N GLU A 262 -4.22 0.41 21.44
CA GLU A 262 -3.30 0.93 20.43
C GLU A 262 -3.94 0.88 19.04
N ARG A 263 -4.51 -0.27 18.65
CA ARG A 263 -5.17 -0.42 17.35
C ARG A 263 -6.32 0.58 17.16
N MET A 264 -7.14 0.82 18.19
CA MET A 264 -8.19 1.84 18.13
C MET A 264 -7.62 3.26 18.02
N GLU A 265 -6.55 3.58 18.76
CA GLU A 265 -5.90 4.90 18.70
C GLU A 265 -5.32 5.14 17.29
N ARG A 266 -4.67 4.15 16.68
CA ARG A 266 -4.16 4.25 15.30
C ARG A 266 -5.26 4.39 14.25
N LEU A 267 -6.33 3.58 14.35
CA LEU A 267 -7.47 3.69 13.45
C LEU A 267 -8.11 5.08 13.52
N LYS A 268 -8.18 5.68 14.72
CA LYS A 268 -8.67 7.05 14.87
C LYS A 268 -7.76 8.06 14.18
N MET A 269 -6.44 7.91 14.30
CA MET A 269 -5.50 8.78 13.58
C MET A 269 -5.62 8.62 12.06
N GLU A 270 -5.83 7.40 11.57
CA GLU A 270 -6.10 7.13 10.15
C GLU A 270 -7.40 7.81 9.68
N ASP A 271 -8.48 7.71 10.46
CA ASP A 271 -9.76 8.37 10.16
C ASP A 271 -9.62 9.90 10.09
N ASP A 272 -8.87 10.50 11.03
CA ASP A 272 -8.62 11.95 11.08
C ASP A 272 -7.78 12.41 9.85
N LEU A 273 -6.79 11.60 9.43
CA LEU A 273 -6.00 11.85 8.22
C LEU A 273 -6.82 11.72 6.94
N GLU A 274 -7.67 10.68 6.82
CA GLU A 274 -8.55 10.50 5.66
C GLU A 274 -9.55 11.68 5.52
N GLN A 275 -10.02 12.25 6.63
CA GLN A 275 -10.90 13.43 6.62
C GLN A 275 -10.17 14.68 6.16
N SER A 276 -9.03 15.01 6.78
CA SER A 276 -8.24 16.20 6.44
C SER A 276 -7.77 16.24 4.98
N GLN A 277 -7.45 15.11 4.36
CA GLN A 277 -7.03 15.07 2.96
C GLN A 277 -8.16 15.35 1.96
N LYS A 278 -9.42 15.08 2.31
CA LYS A 278 -10.58 15.44 1.45
C LYS A 278 -10.75 16.95 1.34
N ASP A 279 -10.37 17.68 2.38
CA ASP A 279 -10.45 19.14 2.41
C ASP A 279 -9.34 19.80 1.56
N VAL A 280 -8.19 19.11 1.38
CA VAL A 280 -7.05 19.59 0.58
C VAL A 280 -7.23 19.31 -0.93
N GLU A 281 -7.77 18.15 -1.32
CA GLU A 281 -8.01 17.81 -2.74
C GLU A 281 -9.03 18.74 -3.43
N GLN A 282 -9.87 19.45 -2.66
CA GLN A 282 -10.76 20.48 -3.22
C GLN A 282 -10.03 21.80 -3.55
N SER A 283 -8.72 21.90 -3.25
CA SER A 283 -7.96 23.15 -3.31
C SER A 283 -6.73 23.14 -4.22
N GLU A 284 -6.38 22.03 -4.85
CA GLU A 284 -5.10 21.93 -5.60
C GLU A 284 -5.29 21.62 -7.10
N ASP A 285 -5.00 22.65 -7.89
CA ASP A 285 -4.68 22.60 -9.34
C ASP A 285 -3.17 22.95 -9.50
N ASN A 286 -2.33 22.49 -8.56
CA ASN A 286 -0.89 22.74 -8.59
C ASN A 286 -0.16 21.63 -9.35
N GLU A 287 0.77 22.00 -10.24
CA GLU A 287 1.67 21.06 -10.90
C GLU A 287 2.57 20.39 -9.84
N GLU A 288 2.43 19.07 -9.64
CA GLU A 288 3.31 18.28 -8.75
C GLU A 288 4.78 18.46 -9.16
N GLU A 289 5.68 18.67 -8.19
CA GLU A 289 7.11 18.74 -8.51
C GLU A 289 7.63 17.39 -9.08
N PRO A 290 8.60 17.39 -10.01
CA PRO A 290 9.08 16.16 -10.65
C PRO A 290 9.53 15.07 -9.68
N PHE A 291 10.14 15.45 -8.55
CA PHE A 291 10.57 14.51 -7.51
C PHE A 291 9.37 13.85 -6.80
N GLU A 292 8.36 14.63 -6.41
CA GLU A 292 7.17 14.12 -5.73
C GLU A 292 6.42 13.13 -6.62
N ARG A 293 6.28 13.47 -7.91
CA ARG A 293 5.67 12.58 -8.91
C ARG A 293 6.45 11.28 -9.07
N ASP A 294 7.78 11.35 -9.19
CA ASP A 294 8.63 10.15 -9.36
C ASP A 294 8.64 9.28 -8.10
N LEU A 295 8.64 9.89 -6.90
CA LEU A 295 8.50 9.19 -5.62
C LEU A 295 7.14 8.50 -5.53
N ARG A 296 6.05 9.20 -5.84
CA ARG A 296 4.69 8.63 -5.88
C ARG A 296 4.62 7.48 -6.87
N ARG A 297 5.23 7.62 -8.05
CA ARG A 297 5.31 6.55 -9.05
C ARG A 297 6.06 5.34 -8.51
N ALA A 298 7.22 5.51 -7.87
CA ALA A 298 7.97 4.41 -7.25
C ALA A 298 7.16 3.65 -6.22
N ILE A 299 6.48 4.37 -5.32
CA ILE A 299 5.61 3.77 -4.30
C ILE A 299 4.49 2.96 -4.96
N LYS A 300 3.77 3.57 -5.90
CA LYS A 300 2.62 2.94 -6.56
C LYS A 300 3.01 1.75 -7.42
N THR A 301 4.14 1.82 -8.12
CA THR A 301 4.66 0.70 -8.91
C THR A 301 4.93 -0.51 -8.01
N VAL A 302 5.56 -0.32 -6.84
CA VAL A 302 5.80 -1.41 -5.89
C VAL A 302 4.51 -1.95 -5.27
N GLU A 303 3.53 -1.10 -4.97
CA GLU A 303 2.20 -1.55 -4.53
C GLU A 303 1.49 -2.42 -5.58
N VAL A 304 1.56 -2.03 -6.86
CA VAL A 304 1.02 -2.80 -7.99
C VAL A 304 1.74 -4.15 -8.12
N MET A 305 3.08 -4.16 -8.11
CA MET A 305 3.87 -5.40 -8.13
C MET A 305 3.49 -6.33 -6.99
N GLY A 306 3.41 -5.78 -5.77
CA GLY A 306 2.97 -6.47 -4.56
C GLY A 306 1.58 -7.08 -4.69
N CYS A 307 0.60 -6.31 -5.17
CA CYS A 307 -0.76 -6.81 -5.42
C CYS A 307 -0.75 -8.00 -6.39
N ILE A 308 0.02 -7.93 -7.48
CA ILE A 308 0.04 -8.99 -8.48
C ILE A 308 0.66 -10.28 -7.91
N ILE A 309 1.82 -10.20 -7.26
CA ILE A 309 2.51 -11.40 -6.74
C ILE A 309 1.75 -12.05 -5.57
N LYS A 310 1.08 -11.28 -4.72
CA LYS A 310 0.24 -11.83 -3.63
C LYS A 310 -0.96 -12.59 -4.17
N ASN A 311 -1.57 -12.08 -5.23
CA ASN A 311 -2.74 -12.69 -5.87
C ASN A 311 -2.38 -13.89 -6.76
N ARG A 312 -1.14 -13.96 -7.25
CA ARG A 312 -0.65 -15.05 -8.09
C ARG A 312 0.46 -15.89 -7.44
N ALA A 313 0.57 -15.86 -6.12
CA ALA A 313 1.59 -16.59 -5.36
C ALA A 313 1.58 -18.11 -5.63
N GLY A 314 0.41 -18.68 -5.96
CA GLY A 314 0.26 -20.10 -6.31
C GLY A 314 0.21 -20.41 -7.81
N SER A 315 0.21 -19.39 -8.69
CA SER A 315 0.03 -19.58 -10.14
C SER A 315 1.13 -18.97 -11.01
N LEU A 316 2.02 -18.15 -10.43
CA LEU A 316 3.25 -17.71 -11.08
C LEU A 316 4.40 -18.67 -10.78
N GLU A 317 5.32 -18.78 -11.74
CA GLU A 317 6.57 -19.51 -11.54
C GLU A 317 7.37 -18.91 -10.39
N ARG A 318 7.96 -19.79 -9.59
CA ARG A 318 8.72 -19.40 -8.39
C ARG A 318 9.84 -18.40 -8.70
N THR A 319 10.59 -18.62 -9.78
CA THR A 319 11.67 -17.74 -10.23
C THR A 319 11.15 -16.34 -10.55
N LYS A 320 9.96 -16.23 -11.15
CA LYS A 320 9.33 -14.93 -11.43
C LYS A 320 8.82 -14.23 -10.18
N LEU A 321 8.28 -14.98 -9.21
CA LEU A 321 7.97 -14.40 -7.90
C LEU A 321 9.22 -13.83 -7.23
N GLU A 322 10.33 -14.57 -7.26
CA GLU A 322 11.63 -14.13 -6.71
C GLU A 322 12.14 -12.86 -7.42
N GLU A 323 12.18 -12.83 -8.76
CA GLU A 323 12.62 -11.67 -9.54
C GLU A 323 11.78 -10.41 -9.29
N ILE A 324 10.45 -10.54 -9.26
CA ILE A 324 9.54 -9.39 -9.04
C ILE A 324 9.66 -8.90 -7.59
N PHE A 325 9.76 -9.82 -6.64
CA PHE A 325 9.92 -9.48 -5.23
C PHE A 325 11.25 -8.74 -4.98
N GLU A 326 12.34 -9.22 -5.58
CA GLU A 326 13.65 -8.57 -5.50
C GLU A 326 13.62 -7.15 -6.11
N GLU A 327 13.08 -7.00 -7.32
CA GLU A 327 12.99 -5.69 -7.97
C GLU A 327 12.13 -4.71 -7.16
N ALA A 328 11.02 -5.18 -6.60
CA ALA A 328 10.16 -4.36 -5.75
C ALA A 328 10.85 -3.85 -4.48
N ILE A 329 11.69 -4.69 -3.84
CA ILE A 329 12.54 -4.25 -2.73
C ILE A 329 13.54 -3.20 -3.23
N ASN A 330 14.21 -3.48 -4.34
CA ASN A 330 15.26 -2.62 -4.89
C ASN A 330 14.75 -1.22 -5.26
N VAL A 331 13.54 -1.06 -5.82
CA VAL A 331 12.96 0.26 -6.11
C VAL A 331 12.92 1.15 -4.86
N HIS A 332 12.34 0.65 -3.77
CA HIS A 332 12.24 1.42 -2.53
C HIS A 332 13.61 1.66 -1.87
N LEU A 333 14.53 0.70 -1.98
CA LEU A 333 15.90 0.89 -1.48
C LEU A 333 16.69 1.91 -2.32
N ARG A 334 16.43 2.04 -3.63
CA ARG A 334 17.00 3.09 -4.48
C ARG A 334 16.44 4.47 -4.12
N VAL A 335 15.13 4.56 -3.84
CA VAL A 335 14.52 5.76 -3.26
C VAL A 335 15.22 6.16 -1.96
N LEU A 336 15.51 5.19 -1.09
CA LEU A 336 16.20 5.47 0.18
C LEU A 336 17.63 5.97 -0.03
N SER A 337 18.38 5.40 -0.97
CA SER A 337 19.71 5.91 -1.32
C SER A 337 19.65 7.32 -1.90
N TYR A 338 18.64 7.65 -2.71
CA TYR A 338 18.43 9.03 -3.17
C TYR A 338 18.21 10.00 -1.99
N PHE A 339 17.38 9.62 -1.02
CA PHE A 339 17.22 10.41 0.22
C PHE A 339 18.53 10.56 0.98
N PHE A 340 19.37 9.53 1.05
CA PHE A 340 20.68 9.63 1.70
C PHE A 340 21.62 10.61 1.01
N GLU A 341 21.60 10.73 -0.32
CA GLU A 341 22.40 11.74 -1.01
C GLU A 341 21.96 13.17 -0.67
N ILE A 342 20.66 13.41 -0.49
CA ILE A 342 20.14 14.69 0.00
C ILE A 342 20.62 14.93 1.44
N ILE A 343 20.43 13.95 2.33
CA ILE A 343 20.76 14.10 3.75
C ILE A 343 22.26 14.25 3.97
N LYS A 344 23.13 13.64 3.16
CA LYS A 344 24.60 13.77 3.28
C LYS A 344 25.10 15.17 2.99
N ASN A 345 24.37 15.99 2.24
CA ASN A 345 24.78 17.33 1.88
C ASN A 345 24.65 18.29 3.08
N GLU A 346 25.78 18.78 3.61
CA GLU A 346 25.79 19.64 4.80
C GLU A 346 25.04 20.98 4.60
N ASP A 347 25.02 21.52 3.40
CA ASP A 347 24.35 22.80 3.13
C ASP A 347 22.83 22.61 3.13
N GLU A 348 22.35 21.51 2.53
CA GLU A 348 20.94 21.10 2.58
C GLU A 348 20.51 20.80 4.02
N GLN A 349 21.35 20.10 4.81
CA GLN A 349 21.08 19.87 6.23
C GLN A 349 20.90 21.20 6.99
N LYS A 350 21.81 22.15 6.80
CA LYS A 350 21.75 23.46 7.46
C LYS A 350 20.49 24.24 7.05
N ALA A 351 20.13 24.21 5.76
CA ALA A 351 18.93 24.85 5.25
C ALA A 351 17.67 24.27 5.90
N LEU A 352 17.50 22.94 5.88
CA LEU A 352 16.32 22.27 6.45
C LEU A 352 16.21 22.45 7.96
N VAL A 353 17.32 22.34 8.70
CA VAL A 353 17.34 22.63 10.14
C VAL A 353 16.96 24.10 10.41
N GLY A 354 17.42 25.02 9.56
CA GLY A 354 17.01 26.43 9.59
C GLY A 354 15.51 26.60 9.44
N SER A 355 14.91 26.01 8.41
CA SER A 355 13.47 26.06 8.15
C SER A 355 12.64 25.48 9.31
N ILE A 356 13.05 24.33 9.86
CA ILE A 356 12.40 23.74 11.05
C ILE A 356 12.49 24.71 12.24
N SER A 357 13.66 25.32 12.46
CA SER A 357 13.86 26.29 13.55
C SER A 357 12.94 27.51 13.41
N GLU A 358 12.71 28.00 12.19
CA GLU A 358 11.77 29.11 11.93
C GLU A 358 10.31 28.72 12.19
N ILE A 359 9.92 27.50 11.79
CA ILE A 359 8.59 26.96 12.09
C ILE A 359 8.38 26.89 13.60
N LEU A 360 9.35 26.34 14.34
CA LEU A 360 9.30 26.27 15.81
C LEU A 360 9.19 27.66 16.44
N LYS A 361 9.94 28.64 15.93
CA LYS A 361 9.86 30.03 16.39
C LYS A 361 8.45 30.57 16.25
N LYS A 362 7.83 30.44 15.07
CA LYS A 362 6.43 30.87 14.83
C LYS A 362 5.42 30.18 15.74
N ILE A 363 5.59 28.89 16.03
CA ILE A 363 4.71 28.14 16.95
C ILE A 363 4.88 28.64 18.40
N THR A 364 6.13 28.83 18.85
CA THR A 364 6.42 29.31 20.21
C THR A 364 5.99 30.76 20.44
N GLU A 365 6.05 31.61 19.40
CA GLU A 365 5.54 32.99 19.46
C GLU A 365 4.02 33.05 19.66
N LYS A 366 3.28 32.05 19.16
CA LYS A 366 1.82 31.91 19.35
C LYS A 366 1.44 31.25 20.67
N SER A 367 2.41 30.76 21.44
CA SER A 367 2.17 30.07 22.71
C SER A 367 2.11 31.03 23.91
N ASP A 368 1.47 30.60 25.00
CA ASP A 368 1.18 31.37 26.22
C ASP A 368 2.39 32.21 26.71
N GLU A 369 2.21 33.53 26.84
CA GLU A 369 3.25 34.51 27.20
C GLU A 369 3.91 34.23 28.57
N ARG A 370 3.27 33.41 29.39
CA ARG A 370 3.74 33.04 30.74
C ARG A 370 4.85 31.97 30.76
N LYS A 371 5.18 31.36 29.62
CA LYS A 371 6.28 30.36 29.53
C LYS A 371 7.57 31.01 29.06
N ARG A 372 8.70 30.58 29.64
CA ARG A 372 10.05 30.92 29.13
C ARG A 372 10.12 30.55 27.65
N LYS A 373 10.36 31.54 26.79
CA LYS A 373 10.58 31.31 25.37
C LYS A 373 11.99 30.72 25.17
N PRO A 374 12.14 29.66 24.36
CA PRO A 374 13.45 29.13 24.07
C PRO A 374 14.31 30.17 23.34
N SER A 375 15.63 30.16 23.57
CA SER A 375 16.56 30.97 22.78
C SER A 375 16.66 30.46 21.35
N ASP A 376 17.13 31.29 20.41
CA ASP A 376 17.35 30.86 19.02
C ASP A 376 18.34 29.67 18.94
N GLU A 377 19.30 29.56 19.87
CA GLU A 377 20.21 28.42 19.96
C GLU A 377 19.51 27.15 20.47
N GLU A 378 18.62 27.27 21.46
CA GLU A 378 17.79 26.17 21.95
C GLU A 378 16.84 25.67 20.85
N LEU A 379 16.23 26.58 20.09
CA LEU A 379 15.38 26.24 18.94
C LEU A 379 16.15 25.49 17.86
N ARG A 380 17.38 25.92 17.54
CA ARG A 380 18.24 25.21 16.58
C ARG A 380 18.64 23.81 17.06
N LYS A 381 18.91 23.63 18.35
CA LYS A 381 19.18 22.29 18.93
C LYS A 381 17.97 21.37 18.80
N ILE A 382 16.77 21.88 19.12
CA ILE A 382 15.51 21.14 18.96
C ILE A 382 15.26 20.81 17.48
N ALA A 383 15.45 21.78 16.59
CA ALA A 383 15.28 21.60 15.14
C ALA A 383 16.21 20.51 14.59
N ARG A 384 17.46 20.46 15.06
CA ARG A 384 18.40 19.39 14.70
C ARG A 384 17.91 18.02 15.16
N VAL A 385 17.41 17.90 16.40
CA VAL A 385 16.83 16.64 16.89
C VAL A 385 15.62 16.23 16.04
N ILE A 386 14.72 17.16 15.73
CA ILE A 386 13.55 16.90 14.88
C ILE A 386 14.00 16.44 13.49
N PHE A 387 14.93 17.15 12.85
CA PHE A 387 15.46 16.82 11.53
C PHE A 387 15.97 15.37 11.47
N TRP A 388 16.85 14.98 12.39
CA TRP A 388 17.42 13.64 12.40
C TRP A 388 16.39 12.55 12.70
N ASN A 389 15.43 12.82 13.59
CA ASN A 389 14.33 11.89 13.86
C ASN A 389 13.36 11.75 12.68
N LEU A 390 13.04 12.85 11.98
CA LEU A 390 12.23 12.79 10.75
C LEU A 390 12.91 11.91 9.70
N ASN A 391 14.21 12.11 9.47
CA ASN A 391 14.98 11.29 8.54
C ASN A 391 15.05 9.82 8.97
N PHE A 392 15.07 9.54 10.28
CA PHE A 392 15.00 8.16 10.77
C PHE A 392 13.63 7.54 10.47
N PHE A 393 12.56 8.30 10.64
CA PHE A 393 11.22 7.86 10.27
C PHE A 393 11.03 7.70 8.76
N VAL A 394 11.79 8.42 7.91
CA VAL A 394 11.85 8.13 6.47
C VAL A 394 12.48 6.75 6.23
N VAL A 395 13.61 6.44 6.85
CA VAL A 395 14.25 5.10 6.77
C VAL A 395 13.28 4.01 7.21
N TYR A 396 12.71 4.15 8.41
CA TYR A 396 11.74 3.21 8.95
C TYR A 396 10.50 3.10 8.05
N GLY A 397 9.97 4.22 7.58
CA GLY A 397 8.79 4.31 6.74
C GLY A 397 8.97 3.62 5.39
N VAL A 398 10.13 3.78 4.75
CA VAL A 398 10.45 3.08 3.49
C VAL A 398 10.53 1.56 3.72
N ILE A 399 11.23 1.10 4.77
CA ILE A 399 11.28 -0.33 5.12
C ILE A 399 9.88 -0.89 5.40
N HIS A 400 9.12 -0.17 6.23
CA HIS A 400 7.74 -0.52 6.56
C HIS A 400 6.89 -0.59 5.28
N LYS A 401 7.07 0.36 4.34
CA LYS A 401 6.37 0.36 3.06
C LYS A 401 6.73 -0.86 2.22
N ILE A 402 8.00 -1.28 2.18
CA ILE A 402 8.41 -2.54 1.52
C ILE A 402 7.64 -3.71 2.13
N VAL A 403 7.72 -3.88 3.47
CA VAL A 403 7.08 -4.99 4.20
C VAL A 403 5.60 -5.09 3.87
N HIS A 404 4.87 -3.98 3.89
CA HIS A 404 3.42 -4.00 3.64
C HIS A 404 3.06 -4.07 2.15
N SER A 405 3.91 -3.57 1.25
CA SER A 405 3.65 -3.64 -0.18
C SER A 405 3.85 -5.04 -0.73
N VAL A 406 4.94 -5.73 -0.38
CA VAL A 406 5.27 -7.05 -0.97
C VAL A 406 5.08 -8.24 -0.04
N GLY A 407 5.02 -8.04 1.28
CA GLY A 407 4.86 -9.13 2.24
C GLY A 407 3.46 -9.78 2.18
N SER A 408 3.41 -11.08 2.45
CA SER A 408 2.19 -11.88 2.60
C SER A 408 2.54 -13.23 3.23
N ASP A 409 1.58 -13.82 3.94
CA ASP A 409 1.57 -15.20 4.41
C ASP A 409 1.89 -16.22 3.30
N LYS A 410 1.50 -15.93 2.05
CA LYS A 410 1.75 -16.77 0.87
C LYS A 410 3.16 -16.65 0.29
N LEU A 411 3.93 -15.63 0.69
CA LEU A 411 5.23 -15.29 0.08
C LEU A 411 6.41 -15.45 1.06
N ILE A 412 6.20 -16.08 2.22
CA ILE A 412 7.21 -16.21 3.27
C ILE A 412 8.50 -16.90 2.79
N GLU A 413 8.40 -17.97 2.00
CA GLU A 413 9.60 -18.68 1.52
C GLU A 413 10.32 -17.91 0.40
N ILE A 414 9.58 -17.12 -0.40
CA ILE A 414 10.16 -16.22 -1.39
C ILE A 414 10.91 -15.09 -0.68
N SER A 415 10.28 -14.47 0.32
CA SER A 415 10.88 -13.35 1.04
C SER A 415 12.13 -13.75 1.82
N LYS A 416 12.13 -14.92 2.47
CA LYS A 416 13.33 -15.47 3.12
C LYS A 416 14.47 -15.63 2.12
N LYS A 417 14.23 -16.39 1.04
CA LYS A 417 15.25 -16.69 0.03
C LYS A 417 15.84 -15.43 -0.59
N VAL A 418 15.00 -14.54 -1.11
CA VAL A 418 15.46 -13.32 -1.79
C VAL A 418 16.22 -12.40 -0.82
N CYS A 419 15.70 -12.17 0.39
CA CYS A 419 16.40 -11.31 1.34
C CYS A 419 17.72 -11.92 1.84
N ASP A 420 17.79 -13.24 2.00
CA ASP A 420 19.02 -13.95 2.38
C ASP A 420 20.05 -13.95 1.23
N GLU A 421 19.62 -13.94 -0.03
CA GLU A 421 20.48 -13.79 -1.21
C GLU A 421 21.02 -12.35 -1.34
N ILE A 422 20.18 -11.33 -1.10
CA ILE A 422 20.63 -9.91 -1.08
C ILE A 422 21.65 -9.69 0.05
N ASN A 423 21.43 -10.31 1.22
CA ASN A 423 22.36 -10.33 2.35
C ASN A 423 22.88 -8.94 2.79
N THR A 424 21.96 -7.99 2.98
CA THR A 424 22.28 -6.66 3.54
C THR A 424 21.51 -6.41 4.84
N PRO A 425 21.95 -5.47 5.70
CA PRO A 425 21.14 -5.02 6.84
C PRO A 425 19.73 -4.59 6.44
N ALA A 426 19.56 -3.87 5.32
CA ALA A 426 18.24 -3.49 4.81
C ALA A 426 17.35 -4.71 4.50
N ALA A 427 17.86 -5.66 3.71
CA ALA A 427 17.12 -6.87 3.35
C ALA A 427 16.80 -7.74 4.58
N PHE A 428 17.73 -7.82 5.54
CA PHE A 428 17.51 -8.49 6.82
C PHE A 428 16.33 -7.89 7.59
N ILE A 429 16.27 -6.56 7.69
CA ILE A 429 15.16 -5.87 8.37
C ILE A 429 13.84 -6.11 7.63
N VAL A 430 13.84 -6.04 6.30
CA VAL A 430 12.65 -6.35 5.47
C VAL A 430 12.17 -7.78 5.72
N LYS A 431 13.07 -8.78 5.68
CA LYS A 431 12.76 -10.19 5.96
C LYS A 431 12.07 -10.34 7.30
N HIS A 432 12.67 -9.81 8.36
CA HIS A 432 12.11 -9.93 9.71
C HIS A 432 10.84 -9.12 9.88
N GLY A 433 10.68 -7.99 9.21
CA GLY A 433 9.42 -7.26 9.14
C GLY A 433 8.28 -8.10 8.60
N ILE A 434 8.52 -8.80 7.49
CA ILE A 434 7.55 -9.69 6.87
C ILE A 434 7.23 -10.87 7.80
N LEU A 435 8.24 -11.50 8.42
CA LEU A 435 8.02 -12.60 9.36
C LEU A 435 7.23 -12.15 10.60
N MET A 436 7.54 -10.98 11.16
CA MET A 436 6.81 -10.44 12.30
C MET A 436 5.34 -10.20 11.92
N TRP A 437 5.08 -9.51 10.81
CA TRP A 437 3.72 -9.11 10.48
C TRP A 437 2.86 -10.26 9.93
N TYR A 438 3.39 -11.07 9.02
CA TYR A 438 2.61 -12.05 8.26
C TYR A 438 2.75 -13.50 8.76
N ASP A 439 3.85 -13.84 9.47
CA ASP A 439 4.08 -15.16 10.08
C ASP A 439 3.92 -15.12 11.62
N LYS A 440 3.63 -13.93 12.19
CA LYS A 440 3.55 -13.67 13.64
C LYS A 440 4.78 -14.15 14.40
N ASN A 441 5.94 -14.06 13.76
CA ASN A 441 7.16 -14.73 14.16
C ASN A 441 8.28 -13.74 14.44
N ILE A 442 8.56 -13.49 15.73
CA ILE A 442 9.74 -12.73 16.15
C ILE A 442 10.91 -13.69 16.39
N GLN A 443 11.86 -13.71 15.46
CA GLN A 443 13.08 -14.52 15.56
C GLN A 443 14.14 -13.86 16.46
N VAL A 444 13.82 -13.68 17.76
CA VAL A 444 14.62 -12.89 18.72
C VAL A 444 16.12 -13.26 18.73
N ASN A 445 16.45 -14.56 18.63
CA ASN A 445 17.83 -15.02 18.69
C ASN A 445 18.61 -14.61 17.43
N GLU A 446 18.01 -14.76 16.25
CA GLU A 446 18.64 -14.38 14.97
C GLU A 446 18.82 -12.86 14.90
N VAL A 447 17.80 -12.10 15.30
CA VAL A 447 17.89 -10.64 15.40
C VAL A 447 19.03 -10.23 16.34
N ALA A 448 19.08 -10.79 17.55
CA ALA A 448 20.13 -10.48 18.53
C ALA A 448 21.54 -10.82 18.02
N GLN A 449 21.70 -11.88 17.24
CA GLN A 449 22.99 -12.24 16.64
C GLN A 449 23.37 -11.28 15.51
N SER A 450 22.43 -10.96 14.62
CA SER A 450 22.70 -10.15 13.42
C SER A 450 22.95 -8.68 13.72
N ILE A 451 22.23 -8.05 14.66
CA ILE A 451 22.42 -6.62 15.00
C ILE A 451 23.80 -6.30 15.61
N ASN A 452 24.52 -7.33 16.05
CA ASN A 452 25.88 -7.26 16.60
C ASN A 452 26.97 -7.49 15.54
N LYS A 453 26.61 -7.83 14.29
CA LYS A 453 27.58 -7.95 13.20
C LYS A 453 28.18 -6.59 12.87
N LYS A 454 29.46 -6.59 12.47
CA LYS A 454 30.25 -5.37 12.21
C LYS A 454 29.64 -4.47 11.12
N GLU A 455 29.03 -5.07 10.12
CA GLU A 455 28.41 -4.39 8.97
C GLU A 455 27.08 -3.71 9.31
N PHE A 456 26.44 -4.11 10.42
CA PHE A 456 25.14 -3.59 10.84
C PHE A 456 25.30 -2.18 11.43
N SER A 457 24.70 -1.19 10.80
CA SER A 457 24.71 0.20 11.28
C SER A 457 23.86 0.39 12.54
N GLU A 458 24.12 1.49 13.26
CA GLU A 458 23.31 1.85 14.42
C GLU A 458 21.88 2.24 14.00
N ILE A 459 21.73 2.89 12.85
CA ILE A 459 20.40 3.21 12.32
C ILE A 459 19.61 1.96 11.93
N ALA A 460 20.25 0.95 11.32
CA ALA A 460 19.62 -0.34 11.04
C ALA A 460 19.20 -1.05 12.33
N ARG A 461 20.06 -1.02 13.35
CA ARG A 461 19.77 -1.57 14.68
C ARG A 461 18.56 -0.89 15.33
N ARG A 462 18.44 0.42 15.19
CA ARG A 462 17.27 1.18 15.68
C ARG A 462 16.02 0.82 14.91
N ALA A 463 16.08 0.76 13.59
CA ALA A 463 14.94 0.41 12.75
C ALA A 463 14.33 -0.96 13.14
N ILE A 464 15.13 -2.02 13.26
CA ILE A 464 14.59 -3.34 13.64
C ILE A 464 14.05 -3.38 15.06
N LYS A 465 14.67 -2.68 16.02
CA LYS A 465 14.14 -2.54 17.38
C LYS A 465 12.79 -1.82 17.39
N PHE A 466 12.64 -0.78 16.56
CA PHE A 466 11.36 -0.11 16.37
C PHE A 466 10.30 -1.05 15.82
N MET A 467 10.61 -1.88 14.83
CA MET A 467 9.65 -2.86 14.30
C MET A 467 9.22 -3.90 15.34
N VAL A 468 10.16 -4.39 16.15
CA VAL A 468 9.85 -5.30 17.26
C VAL A 468 8.93 -4.65 18.28
N VAL A 469 9.20 -3.40 18.64
CA VAL A 469 8.35 -2.63 19.55
C VAL A 469 6.97 -2.37 18.95
N ASP A 470 6.91 -1.98 17.68
CA ASP A 470 5.68 -1.72 16.95
C ASP A 470 4.79 -2.97 16.91
N TYR A 471 5.38 -4.13 16.59
CA TYR A 471 4.71 -5.42 16.69
C TYR A 471 4.17 -5.68 18.11
N SER A 472 4.97 -5.38 19.14
CA SER A 472 4.61 -5.57 20.55
C SER A 472 3.46 -4.67 21.01
N TYR A 473 3.27 -3.51 20.39
CA TYR A 473 2.15 -2.61 20.62
C TYR A 473 0.86 -3.13 19.96
N LEU A 474 0.97 -3.87 18.86
CA LEU A 474 -0.17 -4.34 18.07
C LEU A 474 -0.57 -5.80 18.33
N HIS A 475 0.24 -6.55 19.07
CA HIS A 475 0.02 -7.97 19.36
C HIS A 475 0.25 -8.27 20.83
N GLN A 476 -0.48 -9.25 21.34
CA GLN A 476 -0.27 -9.69 22.71
C GLN A 476 1.05 -10.47 22.81
N ILE A 477 1.96 -9.98 23.66
CA ILE A 477 3.20 -10.66 24.01
C ILE A 477 3.18 -10.95 25.50
N ASN A 478 3.43 -12.21 25.87
CA ASN A 478 3.48 -12.62 27.27
C ASN A 478 4.69 -12.00 27.99
N TYR A 479 4.64 -12.02 29.33
CA TYR A 479 5.66 -11.38 30.15
C TYR A 479 7.07 -11.98 29.95
N GLN A 480 7.18 -13.30 29.78
CA GLN A 480 8.46 -13.98 29.59
C GLN A 480 9.13 -13.56 28.28
N ASP A 481 8.35 -13.46 27.20
CA ASP A 481 8.85 -13.01 25.91
C ASP A 481 9.18 -11.52 25.93
N LYS A 482 8.41 -10.66 26.61
CA LYS A 482 8.80 -9.26 26.82
C LYS A 482 10.15 -9.12 27.53
N GLN A 483 10.38 -9.88 28.60
CA GLN A 483 11.68 -9.93 29.27
C GLN A 483 12.80 -10.44 28.34
N ARG A 484 12.49 -11.43 27.49
CA ARG A 484 13.44 -11.94 26.50
C ARG A 484 13.82 -10.86 25.47
N LEU A 485 12.86 -10.05 25.02
CA LEU A 485 13.12 -8.90 24.14
C LEU A 485 13.99 -7.86 24.83
N GLU A 486 13.67 -7.49 26.07
CA GLU A 486 14.44 -6.54 26.87
C GLU A 486 15.90 -7.01 27.04
N ASN A 487 16.10 -8.26 27.46
CA ASN A 487 17.43 -8.80 27.74
C ASN A 487 18.28 -9.05 26.49
N LYS A 488 17.70 -9.61 25.43
CA LYS A 488 18.48 -10.00 24.23
C LYS A 488 18.66 -8.86 23.23
N LEU A 489 17.69 -7.96 23.12
CA LEU A 489 17.73 -6.86 22.17
C LEU A 489 18.08 -5.53 22.84
N GLY A 490 18.13 -5.46 24.17
CA GLY A 490 18.42 -4.23 24.89
C GLY A 490 17.38 -3.15 24.61
N ILE A 491 16.10 -3.54 24.61
CA ILE A 491 14.97 -2.62 24.42
C ILE A 491 14.37 -2.34 25.80
N PRO A 492 14.44 -1.09 26.31
CA PRO A 492 13.99 -0.79 27.66
C PRO A 492 12.46 -0.92 27.80
N SER A 493 12.02 -1.43 28.95
CA SER A 493 10.61 -1.49 29.36
C SER A 493 10.07 -0.19 29.99
N ARG A 494 10.96 0.77 30.29
CA ARG A 494 10.63 2.08 30.84
C ARG A 494 11.36 3.17 30.08
N LYS A 495 10.68 4.28 29.82
CA LYS A 495 11.30 5.50 29.31
C LYS A 495 12.34 5.96 30.34
N LEU A 496 13.63 5.75 30.06
CA LEU A 496 14.69 6.34 30.87
C LEU A 496 14.45 7.86 30.82
N LEU A 497 14.28 8.49 31.98
CA LEU A 497 14.30 9.96 32.06
C LEU A 497 15.57 10.40 31.34
N THR A 498 15.41 11.17 30.27
CA THR A 498 16.50 11.67 29.44
C THR A 498 17.62 12.15 30.35
N ARG A 499 18.83 11.60 30.19
CA ARG A 499 20.03 12.19 30.78
C ARG A 499 20.03 13.64 30.31
N GLY A 500 19.74 14.57 31.22
CA GLY A 500 19.93 15.98 30.94
C GLY A 500 21.33 16.13 30.38
N TYR A 501 21.43 16.73 29.20
CA TYR A 501 22.69 17.15 28.61
C TYR A 501 23.50 17.82 29.71
N LYS A 502 24.53 17.13 30.21
CA LYS A 502 25.54 17.77 31.03
C LYS A 502 26.35 18.61 30.07
N GLU A 503 26.19 19.92 30.19
CA GLU A 503 27.10 20.90 29.63
C GLU A 503 28.53 20.53 30.02
N SER A 504 29.40 20.47 29.01
CA SER A 504 30.85 20.53 29.16
C SER A 504 31.38 21.53 28.16
#